data_AF-A0A7W1PI28-F1
#
_entry.id   AF-A0A7W1PI28-F1
#
_cell.length_a   1.000
_cell.length_b   1.000
_cell.length_c   1.000
_cell.angle_alpha   90.00
_cell.angle_beta   90.00
_cell.angle_gamma   90.00
#
_symmetry.space_group_name_H-M   'P 1'
#
loop_
_entity.id
_entity.type
_entity.pdbx_description
1 polymer ?
#
loop_
_entity_poly.entity_id
_entity_poly.type
_entity_poly.pdbx_seq_one_letter_code
_entity_poly.pdbx_strand_id
1 'polypeptide(L)'
;QASGQHKVRLEAVQPGEPLTVRADREKLQQVVFNLTSNAIRFTDVGGLVRLETSATEETVTIHVRDSGIGIAPDKLQSIFEPFVQVDASLTRRVGGTGLGLAIARELTEAMGGAITVESAVGEGSHFAVTLPRATATLQPSSTSAERSSAAT
;
A
#
# COMPACT_ATOMS: atom_id res chain seq x y z
N GLN A 1 10.92 24.47 -20.49
CA GLN A 1 10.92 24.34 -19.02
C GLN A 1 11.03 22.85 -18.71
N ALA A 2 12.15 22.43 -18.12
CA ALA A 2 12.60 21.03 -18.11
C ALA A 2 11.68 20.13 -17.26
N SER A 3 11.09 19.11 -17.88
CA SER A 3 10.43 18.01 -17.19
C SER A 3 11.47 17.30 -16.33
N GLY A 4 11.40 17.49 -15.00
CA GLY A 4 12.29 16.85 -14.04
C GLY A 4 12.09 15.34 -14.07
N GLN A 5 12.95 14.62 -14.78
CA GLN A 5 12.96 13.16 -14.74
C GLN A 5 13.44 12.72 -13.36
N HIS A 6 12.51 12.37 -12.48
CA HIS A 6 12.81 11.56 -11.29
C HIS A 6 13.15 10.15 -11.79
N LYS A 7 14.44 9.90 -12.07
CA LYS A 7 14.93 8.55 -12.38
C LYS A 7 15.04 7.77 -11.08
N VAL A 8 13.94 7.22 -10.59
CA VAL A 8 13.93 6.26 -9.49
C VAL A 8 13.84 4.84 -10.07
N ARG A 9 14.46 3.86 -9.39
CA ARG A 9 14.28 2.45 -9.71
C ARG A 9 13.01 1.96 -9.04
N LEU A 10 12.11 1.35 -9.81
CA LEU A 10 10.90 0.72 -9.30
C LEU A 10 11.06 -0.80 -9.34
N GLU A 11 10.85 -1.45 -8.20
CA GLU A 11 10.84 -2.90 -8.08
C GLU A 11 9.50 -3.36 -7.50
N ALA A 12 8.93 -4.43 -8.05
CA ALA A 12 7.75 -5.08 -7.52
C ALA A 12 8.07 -6.55 -7.25
N VAL A 13 7.92 -6.98 -6.01
CA VAL A 13 8.17 -8.34 -5.56
C VAL A 13 6.87 -8.92 -5.02
N GLN A 14 6.41 -9.98 -5.68
CA GLN A 14 5.23 -10.73 -5.26
C GLN A 14 5.65 -12.17 -4.92
N PRO A 15 4.98 -12.82 -3.95
CA PRO A 15 5.18 -14.24 -3.72
C PRO A 15 4.78 -15.06 -4.95
N GLY A 16 5.21 -16.32 -4.99
CA GLY A 16 4.94 -17.23 -6.10
C GLY A 16 3.47 -17.59 -6.29
N GLU A 17 2.62 -17.31 -5.29
CA GLU A 17 1.17 -17.54 -5.35
C GLU A 17 0.37 -16.22 -5.38
N PRO A 18 -0.76 -16.16 -6.10
CA PRO A 18 -1.64 -15.00 -6.08
C PRO A 18 -2.23 -14.76 -4.69
N LEU A 19 -2.16 -13.51 -4.22
CA LEU A 19 -2.79 -13.07 -2.98
C LEU A 19 -4.12 -12.38 -3.26
N THR A 20 -5.14 -12.67 -2.45
CA THR A 20 -6.47 -12.05 -2.56
C THR A 20 -6.85 -11.41 -1.24
N VAL A 21 -7.45 -10.21 -1.30
CA VAL A 21 -7.88 -9.44 -0.12
C VAL A 21 -9.36 -9.08 -0.23
N ARG A 22 -10.02 -8.90 0.92
CA ARG A 22 -11.36 -8.32 0.99
C ARG A 22 -11.23 -6.80 1.06
N ALA A 23 -11.33 -6.14 -0.10
CA ALA A 23 -11.13 -4.70 -0.22
C ALA A 23 -12.00 -4.10 -1.32
N ASP A 24 -12.31 -2.82 -1.21
CA ASP A 24 -12.80 -2.04 -2.35
C ASP A 24 -11.64 -1.82 -3.34
N ARG A 25 -11.83 -2.22 -4.59
CA ARG A 25 -10.79 -2.18 -5.62
C ARG A 25 -10.27 -0.77 -5.88
N GLU A 26 -11.16 0.22 -6.01
CA GLU A 26 -10.79 1.59 -6.34
C GLU A 26 -10.11 2.25 -5.15
N LYS A 27 -10.60 1.99 -3.92
CA LYS A 27 -9.97 2.52 -2.71
C LYS A 27 -8.60 1.92 -2.48
N LEU A 28 -8.42 0.63 -2.71
CA LEU A 28 -7.11 -0.02 -2.62
C LEU A 28 -6.13 0.56 -3.65
N GLN A 29 -6.55 0.78 -4.89
CA GLN A 29 -5.73 1.45 -5.90
C GLN A 29 -5.31 2.85 -5.45
N GLN A 30 -6.23 3.62 -4.85
CA GLN A 30 -5.92 4.94 -4.31
C GLN A 30 -4.91 4.89 -3.16
N VAL A 31 -5.03 3.92 -2.25
CA VAL A 31 -4.06 3.70 -1.15
C VAL A 31 -2.67 3.44 -1.73
N VAL A 32 -2.55 2.45 -2.62
CA VAL A 32 -1.25 2.08 -3.24
C VAL A 32 -0.68 3.25 -4.03
N PHE A 33 -1.51 3.99 -4.75
CA PHE A 33 -1.09 5.18 -5.49
C PHE A 33 -0.57 6.28 -4.55
N ASN A 34 -1.27 6.57 -3.45
CA ASN A 34 -0.84 7.59 -2.49
C ASN A 34 0.51 7.25 -1.87
N LEU A 35 0.72 5.99 -1.46
CA LEU A 35 1.98 5.56 -0.87
C LEU A 35 3.12 5.55 -1.89
N THR A 36 2.90 4.97 -3.08
CA THR A 36 3.93 4.88 -4.11
C THR A 36 4.30 6.25 -4.68
N SER A 37 3.32 7.13 -4.87
CA SER A 37 3.58 8.49 -5.35
C SER A 37 4.37 9.31 -4.32
N ASN A 38 4.10 9.14 -3.01
CA ASN A 38 4.91 9.75 -1.96
C ASN A 38 6.34 9.19 -1.96
N ALA A 39 6.49 7.87 -2.02
CA ALA A 39 7.81 7.23 -2.11
C ALA A 39 8.63 7.77 -3.29
N ILE A 40 8.07 7.81 -4.50
CA ILE A 40 8.74 8.35 -5.69
C ILE A 40 9.09 9.83 -5.52
N ARG A 41 8.19 10.60 -4.91
CA ARG A 41 8.33 12.05 -4.74
C ARG A 41 9.46 12.42 -3.78
N PHE A 42 9.63 11.65 -2.72
CA PHE A 42 10.59 11.92 -1.64
C PHE A 42 11.86 11.06 -1.75
N THR A 43 11.99 10.28 -2.83
CA THR A 43 13.21 9.54 -3.17
C THR A 43 14.05 10.33 -4.17
N ASP A 44 15.33 10.48 -3.85
CA ASP A 44 16.28 11.15 -4.71
C ASP A 44 16.55 10.38 -6.02
N VAL A 45 17.09 11.09 -7.01
CA VAL A 45 17.46 10.50 -8.30
C VAL A 45 18.44 9.34 -8.10
N GLY A 46 18.13 8.19 -8.68
CA GLY A 46 18.89 6.95 -8.54
C GLY A 46 18.47 6.09 -7.34
N GLY A 47 17.58 6.58 -6.48
CA GLY A 47 17.06 5.82 -5.34
C GLY A 47 16.10 4.70 -5.76
N LEU A 48 15.77 3.85 -4.79
CA LEU A 48 14.92 2.68 -4.96
C LEU A 48 13.56 2.93 -4.30
N VAL A 49 12.49 2.62 -5.03
CA VAL A 49 11.16 2.41 -4.48
C VAL A 49 10.76 0.96 -4.76
N ARG A 50 10.46 0.21 -3.71
CA ARG A 50 10.11 -1.21 -3.80
C ARG A 50 8.73 -1.47 -3.22
N LEU A 51 7.91 -2.15 -4.00
CA LEU A 51 6.64 -2.71 -3.57
C LEU A 51 6.82 -4.20 -3.31
N GLU A 52 6.49 -4.64 -2.10
CA GLU A 52 6.55 -6.05 -1.72
C GLU A 52 5.20 -6.48 -1.15
N THR A 53 4.85 -7.75 -1.27
CA THR A 53 3.67 -8.31 -0.59
C THR A 53 4.04 -9.51 0.26
N SER A 54 3.42 -9.61 1.42
CA SER A 54 3.51 -10.76 2.33
C SER A 54 2.12 -11.14 2.79
N ALA A 55 1.95 -12.38 3.26
CA ALA A 55 0.65 -12.84 3.74
C ALA A 55 0.79 -13.79 4.92
N THR A 56 -0.20 -13.75 5.79
CA THR A 56 -0.50 -14.80 6.78
C THR A 56 -1.75 -15.56 6.34
N GLU A 57 -2.25 -16.47 7.17
CA GLU A 57 -3.54 -17.11 6.91
C GLU A 57 -4.70 -16.08 6.91
N GLU A 58 -4.59 -15.04 7.73
CA GLU A 58 -5.69 -14.09 7.98
C GLU A 58 -5.55 -12.76 7.24
N THR A 59 -4.33 -12.37 6.87
CA THR A 59 -4.05 -11.03 6.35
C THR A 59 -3.08 -11.05 5.18
N VAL A 60 -3.13 -10.00 4.36
CA VAL A 60 -2.14 -9.67 3.34
C VAL A 60 -1.59 -8.29 3.67
N THR A 61 -0.28 -8.14 3.61
CA THR A 61 0.40 -6.87 3.82
C THR A 61 1.08 -6.42 2.53
N ILE A 62 0.78 -5.19 2.12
CA ILE A 62 1.46 -4.49 1.03
C ILE A 62 2.49 -3.57 1.66
N HIS A 63 3.74 -3.76 1.30
CA HIS A 63 4.86 -2.94 1.75
C HIS A 63 5.28 -1.98 0.63
N VAL A 64 5.45 -0.70 0.98
CA VAL A 64 6.07 0.31 0.11
C VAL A 64 7.31 0.81 0.84
N ARG A 65 8.48 0.42 0.33
CA ARG A 65 9.79 0.82 0.86
C ARG A 65 10.43 1.81 -0.09
N ASP A 66 11.05 2.84 0.46
CA ASP A 66 11.85 3.80 -0.30
C ASP A 66 13.20 4.06 0.34
N SER A 67 14.14 4.54 -0.45
CA SER A 67 15.48 4.98 0.01
C SER A 67 15.58 6.50 0.04
N GLY A 68 14.47 7.19 0.30
CA GLY A 68 14.37 8.64 0.24
C GLY A 68 14.85 9.36 1.50
N ILE A 69 14.41 10.60 1.66
CA ILE A 69 14.84 11.48 2.75
C ILE A 69 14.46 10.98 4.15
N GLY A 70 13.49 10.06 4.23
CA GLY A 70 12.92 9.58 5.49
C GLY A 70 12.14 10.65 6.27
N ILE A 71 11.62 10.25 7.42
CA ILE A 71 10.72 11.03 8.27
C ILE A 71 11.30 11.07 9.68
N ALA A 72 11.31 12.25 10.29
CA ALA A 72 11.77 12.41 11.66
C ALA A 72 10.84 11.66 12.65
N PRO A 73 11.36 10.99 13.70
CA PRO A 73 10.55 10.20 14.63
C PRO A 73 9.40 10.97 15.29
N ASP A 74 9.61 12.26 15.59
CA ASP A 74 8.61 13.15 16.19
C ASP A 74 7.47 13.52 15.24
N LYS A 75 7.57 13.13 13.96
CA LYS A 75 6.58 13.43 12.92
C LYS A 75 5.76 12.21 12.50
N LEU A 76 6.20 10.99 12.82
CA LEU A 76 5.58 9.74 12.37
C LEU A 76 4.09 9.61 12.71
N GLN A 77 3.64 10.20 13.81
CA GLN A 77 2.22 10.22 14.15
C GLN A 77 1.44 11.26 13.33
N SER A 78 2.00 12.47 13.21
CA SER A 78 1.34 13.61 12.55
C SER A 78 1.25 13.47 11.02
N ILE A 79 2.09 12.64 10.37
CA ILE A 79 2.07 12.53 8.89
C ILE A 79 0.75 12.00 8.33
N PHE A 80 -0.09 11.38 9.15
CA PHE A 80 -1.41 10.91 8.78
C PHE A 80 -2.51 11.95 9.02
N GLU A 81 -2.20 13.09 9.62
CA GLU A 81 -3.15 14.18 9.81
C GLU A 81 -3.34 14.95 8.48
N PRO A 82 -4.58 15.36 8.15
CA PRO A 82 -4.86 16.14 6.95
C PRO A 82 -4.03 17.43 6.90
N PHE A 83 -3.50 17.75 5.72
CA PHE A 83 -2.75 18.99 5.45
C PHE A 83 -1.40 19.11 6.17
N VAL A 84 -0.96 18.10 6.91
CA VAL A 84 0.38 18.11 7.53
C VAL A 84 1.45 17.93 6.46
N GLN A 85 2.46 18.80 6.52
CA GLN A 85 3.64 18.77 5.64
C GLN A 85 4.88 18.85 6.53
N VAL A 86 5.71 17.81 6.50
CA VAL A 86 6.83 17.64 7.43
C VAL A 86 7.98 18.61 7.17
N ASP A 87 8.12 19.13 5.94
CA ASP A 87 9.14 20.13 5.61
C ASP A 87 8.64 21.14 4.56
N ALA A 88 8.46 22.40 4.99
CA ALA A 88 8.03 23.54 4.18
C ALA A 88 9.04 23.96 3.09
N SER A 89 10.32 23.62 3.27
CA SER A 89 11.41 23.97 2.34
C SER A 89 11.44 23.03 1.13
N LEU A 90 11.14 21.74 1.34
CA LEU A 90 10.95 20.73 0.30
C LEU A 90 9.62 20.90 -0.44
N THR A 91 8.55 21.31 0.24
CA THR A 91 7.22 21.43 -0.40
C THR A 91 7.17 22.51 -1.48
N ARG A 92 7.96 23.58 -1.35
CA ARG A 92 8.04 24.63 -2.38
C ARG A 92 8.67 24.15 -3.69
N ARG A 93 9.46 23.07 -3.63
CA ARG A 93 10.09 22.42 -4.80
C ARG A 93 9.27 21.25 -5.36
N VAL A 94 8.45 20.61 -4.52
CA VAL A 94 7.90 19.27 -4.83
C VAL A 94 6.36 19.22 -4.82
N GLY A 95 5.68 20.25 -4.31
CA GLY A 95 4.21 20.38 -4.33
C GLY A 95 3.47 19.30 -3.51
N GLY A 96 2.15 19.44 -3.36
CA GLY A 96 1.27 18.46 -2.68
C GLY A 96 0.30 19.09 -1.68
N THR A 97 -0.87 18.46 -1.47
CA THR A 97 -1.91 18.95 -0.55
C THR A 97 -1.75 18.44 0.88
N GLY A 98 -0.83 17.50 1.13
CA GLY A 98 -0.71 16.82 2.43
C GLY A 98 -1.87 15.85 2.74
N LEU A 99 -2.73 15.53 1.76
CA LEU A 99 -3.89 14.65 1.99
C LEU A 99 -3.62 13.16 1.72
N GLY A 100 -2.57 12.84 0.97
CA GLY A 100 -2.36 11.48 0.45
C GLY A 100 -2.27 10.40 1.54
N LEU A 101 -1.47 10.63 2.59
CA LEU A 101 -1.32 9.67 3.69
C LEU A 101 -2.58 9.60 4.57
N ALA A 102 -3.21 10.75 4.84
CA ALA A 102 -4.48 10.79 5.58
C ALA A 102 -5.57 9.96 4.87
N ILE A 103 -5.74 10.16 3.56
CA ILE A 103 -6.67 9.38 2.73
C ILE A 103 -6.27 7.90 2.72
N ALA A 104 -4.97 7.59 2.60
CA ALA A 104 -4.52 6.19 2.59
C ALA A 104 -4.86 5.48 3.91
N ARG A 105 -4.74 6.17 5.04
CA ARG A 105 -5.10 5.65 6.36
C ARG A 105 -6.60 5.43 6.48
N GLU A 106 -7.41 6.45 6.18
CA GLU A 106 -8.87 6.38 6.27
C GLU A 106 -9.42 5.25 5.40
N LEU A 107 -8.96 5.13 4.15
CA LEU A 107 -9.41 4.07 3.24
C LEU A 107 -8.97 2.68 3.72
N THR A 108 -7.76 2.54 4.25
CA THR A 108 -7.27 1.27 4.82
C THR A 108 -8.10 0.84 6.03
N GLU A 109 -8.35 1.77 6.96
CA GLU A 109 -9.16 1.52 8.15
C GLU A 109 -10.61 1.18 7.78
N ALA A 110 -11.19 1.87 6.79
CA ALA A 110 -12.54 1.59 6.28
C ALA A 110 -12.66 0.20 5.63
N MET A 111 -11.56 -0.36 5.12
CA MET A 111 -11.50 -1.74 4.61
C MET A 111 -11.21 -2.79 5.71
N GLY A 112 -11.21 -2.39 6.98
CA GLY A 112 -10.91 -3.27 8.11
C GLY A 112 -9.42 -3.62 8.23
N GLY A 113 -8.56 -2.80 7.66
CA GLY A 113 -7.11 -2.95 7.70
C GLY A 113 -6.43 -1.99 8.67
N ALA A 114 -5.10 -1.98 8.61
CA ALA A 114 -4.25 -1.04 9.33
C ALA A 114 -3.11 -0.57 8.43
N ILE A 115 -2.63 0.66 8.67
CA ILE A 115 -1.42 1.21 8.06
C ILE A 115 -0.40 1.53 9.14
N THR A 116 0.85 1.12 8.93
CA THR A 116 1.99 1.46 9.80
C THR A 116 3.11 2.07 8.98
N VAL A 117 4.02 2.76 9.66
CA VAL A 117 5.21 3.37 9.06
C VAL A 117 6.41 3.18 9.99
N GLU A 118 7.53 2.80 9.39
CA GLU A 118 8.86 2.83 10.00
C GLU A 118 9.75 3.73 9.13
N SER A 119 10.44 4.70 9.73
CA SER A 119 11.30 5.61 8.97
C SER A 119 12.30 6.32 9.88
N ALA A 120 13.44 6.66 9.30
CA ALA A 120 14.46 7.51 9.92
C ALA A 120 15.03 8.46 8.87
N VAL A 121 15.43 9.66 9.30
CA VAL A 121 15.98 10.69 8.40
C VAL A 121 17.23 10.16 7.70
N GLY A 122 17.24 10.19 6.37
CA GLY A 122 18.31 9.71 5.51
C GLY A 122 18.31 8.21 5.22
N GLU A 123 17.39 7.44 5.83
CA GLU A 123 17.29 5.98 5.64
C GLU A 123 16.07 5.57 4.80
N GLY A 124 15.22 6.54 4.44
CA GLY A 124 13.97 6.30 3.71
C GLY A 124 12.81 5.91 4.60
N SER A 125 11.74 5.40 3.99
CA SER A 125 10.51 5.02 4.70
C SER A 125 10.02 3.64 4.30
N HIS A 126 9.37 2.97 5.24
CA HIS A 126 8.68 1.71 5.04
C HIS A 126 7.23 1.86 5.51
N PHE A 127 6.31 1.96 4.56
CA PHE A 127 4.88 1.90 4.83
C PHE A 127 4.39 0.46 4.66
N ALA A 128 3.54 0.00 5.57
CA ALA A 128 2.89 -1.30 5.49
C ALA A 128 1.38 -1.14 5.62
N VAL A 129 0.64 -1.63 4.63
CA VAL A 129 -0.83 -1.68 4.60
C VAL A 129 -1.26 -3.12 4.75
N THR A 130 -1.90 -3.45 5.87
CA THR A 130 -2.39 -4.79 6.18
C THR A 130 -3.90 -4.83 5.97
N LEU A 131 -4.39 -5.81 5.20
CA LEU A 131 -5.80 -6.01 4.89
C LEU A 131 -6.22 -7.46 5.15
N PRO A 132 -7.51 -7.70 5.47
CA PRO A 132 -8.02 -9.07 5.62
C PRO A 132 -7.84 -9.89 4.34
N ARG A 133 -7.24 -11.08 4.48
CA ARG A 133 -7.07 -12.03 3.38
C ARG A 133 -8.45 -12.57 2.99
N ALA A 134 -8.73 -12.61 1.70
CA ALA A 134 -9.85 -13.37 1.18
C ALA A 134 -9.39 -14.82 1.07
N THR A 135 -9.71 -15.64 2.07
CA THR A 135 -9.56 -17.10 1.94
C THR A 135 -10.55 -17.55 0.86
N ALA A 136 -10.05 -18.21 -0.19
CA ALA A 136 -10.91 -18.93 -1.10
C ALA A 136 -11.62 -20.03 -0.30
N THR A 137 -12.84 -19.76 0.17
CA THR A 137 -13.75 -20.84 0.51
C THR A 137 -14.08 -21.47 -0.83
N LEU A 138 -13.33 -22.52 -1.20
CA LEU A 138 -13.83 -23.50 -2.15
C LEU A 138 -15.12 -24.01 -1.51
N GLN A 139 -16.26 -23.44 -1.89
CA GLN A 139 -17.53 -24.09 -1.58
C GLN A 139 -17.43 -25.47 -2.24
N PRO A 140 -17.53 -26.58 -1.49
CA PRO A 140 -17.71 -27.87 -2.12
C PRO A 140 -19.00 -27.74 -2.92
N SER A 141 -18.87 -27.78 -4.26
CA SER A 141 -19.99 -27.91 -5.16
C SER A 141 -20.80 -29.09 -4.65
N SER A 142 -21.97 -28.80 -4.09
CA SER A 142 -22.97 -29.81 -3.77
C SER A 142 -23.43 -30.39 -5.11
N THR A 143 -22.72 -31.40 -5.60
CA THR A 143 -23.21 -32.27 -6.66
C THR A 143 -24.39 -33.01 -6.06
N SER A 144 -25.59 -32.47 -6.28
CA SER A 144 -26.85 -33.13 -6.01
C SER A 144 -26.84 -34.47 -6.74
N ALA A 145 -26.74 -35.54 -5.97
CA ALA A 145 -26.97 -36.89 -6.44
C ALA A 145 -28.48 -37.06 -6.63
N GLU A 146 -29.01 -36.67 -7.79
CA GLU A 146 -30.32 -37.14 -8.22
C GLU A 146 -30.20 -38.58 -8.73
N ARG A 147 -30.46 -39.52 -7.81
CA ARG A 147 -30.95 -40.85 -8.16
C ARG A 147 -32.37 -40.68 -8.68
N SER A 148 -32.57 -40.86 -9.99
CA SER A 148 -33.84 -41.33 -10.56
C SER A 148 -33.52 -42.63 -11.30
N SER A 149 -33.81 -43.80 -10.75
CA SER A 149 -35.14 -44.43 -10.80
C SER A 149 -35.70 -44.50 -12.22
N ALA A 150 -35.43 -45.62 -12.89
CA ALA A 150 -36.35 -46.21 -13.86
C ALA A 150 -36.20 -47.73 -13.76
N ALA A 151 -37.07 -48.31 -12.94
CA ALA A 151 -37.42 -49.72 -12.99
C ALA A 151 -38.67 -49.88 -13.86
N THR A 152 -38.72 -51.02 -14.55
CA THR A 152 -39.82 -51.61 -15.35
C THR A 152 -39.76 -51.32 -16.84
#